data_AF-A0A150XI37-F1
#
_entry.id   AF-A0A150XI37-F1
#
_cell.length_a   1.000
_cell.length_b   1.000
_cell.length_c   1.000
_cell.angle_alpha   90.00
_cell.angle_beta   90.00
_cell.angle_gamma   90.00
#
_symmetry.space_group_name_H-M   'P 1'
#
loop_
_entity.id
_entity.type
_entity.pdbx_description
1 polymer ?
#
loop_
_entity_poly.entity_id
_entity_poly.type
_entity_poly.pdbx_seq_one_letter_code
_entity_poly.pdbx_strand_id
1 'polypeptide(L)'
;MTTGTDIHVESVKLQRKIESYLGIQGSELSFEFQQIEGKTKLDLITINPRHNQSFLFQSEVGVDKLDALKKMYEYVQSYKDKYSSYTIQWIAKGDNELHTSYFRASNMYDALDKLYYGRDINTITVFSVVLNPVA
;
A
#
# COMPACT_ATOMS: atom_id res chain seq x y z
N MET A 1 16.56 28.12 12.89
CA MET A 1 16.13 26.80 13.41
C MET A 1 14.65 26.54 13.08
N THR A 2 14.20 26.87 11.86
CA THR A 2 12.77 26.91 11.47
C THR A 2 12.36 25.81 10.48
N THR A 3 13.31 25.22 9.76
CA THR A 3 13.05 24.28 8.65
C THR A 3 12.50 22.93 9.08
N GLY A 4 12.91 22.40 10.24
CA GLY A 4 12.47 21.07 10.70
C GLY A 4 10.99 21.02 11.11
N THR A 5 10.49 22.08 11.74
CA THR A 5 9.10 22.19 12.20
C THR A 5 8.14 22.30 11.02
N ASP A 6 8.49 23.09 10.00
CA ASP A 6 7.66 23.26 8.80
C ASP A 6 7.54 21.94 8.00
N ILE A 7 8.63 21.19 7.86
CA ILE A 7 8.62 19.88 7.18
C ILE A 7 7.74 18.88 7.92
N HIS A 8 7.77 18.87 9.25
CA HIS A 8 6.91 18.00 10.05
C HIS A 8 5.42 18.35 9.85
N VAL A 9 5.08 19.64 9.90
CA VAL A 9 3.71 20.13 9.68
C VAL A 9 3.20 19.74 8.30
N GLU A 10 3.99 19.96 7.25
CA GLU A 10 3.60 19.59 5.88
C GLU A 10 3.45 18.08 5.70
N SER A 11 4.33 17.28 6.32
CA SER A 11 4.21 15.82 6.29
C SER A 11 2.90 15.34 6.89
N VAL A 12 2.51 15.88 8.05
CA VAL A 12 1.24 15.55 8.72
C VAL A 12 0.04 15.96 7.86
N LYS A 13 0.11 17.12 7.20
CA LYS A 13 -0.96 17.55 6.27
C LYS A 13 -1.12 16.59 5.10
N LEU A 14 -0.02 16.12 4.50
CA LEU A 14 -0.06 15.17 3.38
C LEU A 14 -0.62 13.81 3.81
N GLN A 15 -0.18 13.27 4.95
CA GLN A 15 -0.71 12.01 5.48
C GLN A 15 -2.23 12.06 5.67
N ARG A 16 -2.75 13.14 6.28
CA ARG A 16 -4.20 13.34 6.45
C ARG A 16 -4.96 13.44 5.13
N LYS A 17 -4.37 14.09 4.12
CA LYS A 17 -4.97 14.15 2.78
C LYS A 17 -5.03 12.76 2.15
N ILE A 18 -3.97 11.97 2.28
CA ILE A 18 -3.90 10.58 1.78
C ILE A 18 -4.99 9.72 2.46
N GLU A 19 -5.07 9.73 3.79
CA GLU A 19 -6.11 9.03 4.56
C GLU A 19 -7.52 9.43 4.10
N SER A 20 -7.77 10.74 3.97
CA SER A 20 -9.05 11.27 3.52
C SER A 20 -9.42 10.83 2.10
N TYR A 21 -8.45 10.73 1.18
CA TYR A 21 -8.71 10.27 -0.19
C TYR A 21 -9.05 8.78 -0.25
N LEU A 22 -8.41 7.97 0.59
CA LEU A 22 -8.66 6.54 0.66
C LEU A 22 -9.94 6.20 1.43
N GLY A 23 -10.45 7.12 2.25
CA GLY A 23 -11.60 6.88 3.12
C GLY A 23 -11.29 5.88 4.24
N ILE A 24 -10.01 5.73 4.59
CA ILE A 24 -9.51 4.77 5.59
C ILE A 24 -9.23 5.54 6.88
N GLN A 25 -9.66 4.99 8.02
CA GLN A 25 -9.39 5.60 9.33
C GLN A 25 -7.98 5.23 9.80
N GLY A 26 -7.30 6.16 10.49
CA GLY A 26 -5.84 6.11 10.66
C GLY A 26 -5.23 4.82 11.25
N SER A 27 -5.97 4.01 12.02
CA SER A 27 -5.46 2.71 12.52
C SER A 27 -5.37 1.62 11.45
N GLU A 28 -6.00 1.82 10.30
CA GLU A 28 -6.06 0.86 9.19
C GLU A 28 -5.06 1.20 8.07
N LEU A 29 -4.22 2.23 8.27
CA LEU A 29 -3.24 2.70 7.30
C LEU A 29 -1.90 3.01 8.00
N SER A 30 -0.81 2.39 7.55
CA SER A 30 0.54 2.63 8.06
C SER A 30 1.42 3.27 7.00
N PHE A 31 2.19 4.29 7.40
CA PHE A 31 3.20 4.97 6.58
C PHE A 31 4.59 4.55 7.06
N GLU A 32 5.24 3.64 6.34
CA GLU A 32 6.56 3.14 6.69
C GLU A 32 7.64 3.78 5.82
N PHE A 33 8.56 4.50 6.47
CA PHE A 33 9.66 5.18 5.79
C PHE A 33 10.97 4.42 5.97
N GLN A 34 11.69 4.21 4.87
CA GLN A 34 12.98 3.52 4.86
C GLN A 34 14.00 4.32 4.04
N GLN A 35 15.26 4.35 4.48
CA GLN A 35 16.34 4.93 3.68
C GLN A 35 16.90 3.88 2.74
N ILE A 36 16.92 4.19 1.44
CA ILE A 36 17.46 3.31 0.39
C ILE A 36 18.35 4.14 -0.54
N GLU A 37 19.64 3.79 -0.67
CA GLU A 37 20.56 4.42 -1.63
C GLU A 37 20.56 5.97 -1.61
N GLY A 38 20.47 6.58 -0.43
CA GLY A 38 20.43 8.04 -0.27
C GLY A 38 19.08 8.68 -0.63
N LYS A 39 18.04 7.89 -0.83
CA LYS A 39 16.64 8.29 -1.04
C LYS A 39 15.76 7.77 0.09
N THR A 40 14.56 8.31 0.20
CA THR A 40 13.54 7.84 1.14
C THR A 40 12.46 7.05 0.40
N LYS A 41 12.31 5.76 0.72
CA LYS A 41 11.16 4.95 0.33
C LYS A 41 10.04 5.14 1.34
N LEU A 42 8.82 5.29 0.85
CA LEU A 42 7.57 5.25 1.61
C LEU A 42 6.78 4.03 1.14
N ASP A 43 6.55 3.09 2.05
CA ASP A 43 5.58 2.02 1.89
C ASP A 43 4.28 2.42 2.58
N LEU A 44 3.19 2.48 1.82
CA LEU A 44 1.84 2.68 2.35
C LEU A 44 1.19 1.30 2.50
N ILE A 45 0.78 0.95 3.72
CA ILE A 45 0.30 -0.38 4.06
C ILE A 45 -1.13 -0.27 4.58
N THR A 46 -2.04 -1.04 4.00
CA THR A 46 -3.42 -1.16 4.52
C THR A 46 -3.51 -2.34 5.46
N ILE A 47 -4.20 -2.15 6.58
CA ILE A 47 -4.37 -3.15 7.63
C ILE A 47 -5.84 -3.52 7.71
N ASN A 48 -6.15 -4.80 7.58
CA ASN A 48 -7.48 -5.34 7.85
C ASN A 48 -7.53 -5.80 9.32
N PRO A 49 -8.16 -5.02 10.23
CA PRO A 49 -8.16 -5.32 11.66
C PRO A 49 -8.94 -6.58 12.01
N ARG A 50 -9.88 -7.00 11.16
CA ARG A 50 -10.71 -8.19 11.39
C ARG A 50 -9.92 -9.49 11.21
N HIS A 51 -9.03 -9.53 10.22
CA HIS A 51 -8.26 -10.73 9.88
C HIS A 51 -6.79 -10.63 10.31
N ASN A 52 -6.41 -9.52 10.94
CA ASN A 52 -5.02 -9.20 11.30
C ASN A 52 -4.05 -9.38 10.12
N GLN A 53 -4.50 -8.97 8.94
CA GLN A 53 -3.71 -9.05 7.70
C GLN A 53 -3.36 -7.65 7.23
N SER A 54 -2.08 -7.47 6.89
CA SER A 54 -1.58 -6.24 6.28
C SER A 54 -1.16 -6.49 4.84
N PHE A 55 -1.34 -5.50 3.98
CA PHE A 55 -0.96 -5.58 2.57
C PHE A 55 -0.33 -4.28 2.12
N LEU A 56 0.64 -4.38 1.22
CA LEU A 56 1.17 -3.19 0.57
C LEU A 56 0.08 -2.58 -0.30
N PHE A 57 -0.23 -1.32 -0.04
CA PHE A 57 -1.05 -0.53 -0.94
C PHE A 57 -0.21 -0.01 -2.10
N GLN A 58 0.90 0.67 -1.81
CA GLN A 58 1.85 1.20 -2.80
C GLN A 58 3.19 1.56 -2.15
N SER A 59 4.27 1.45 -2.91
CA SER A 59 5.59 2.01 -2.56
C SER A 59 5.90 3.23 -3.42
N GLU A 60 6.47 4.27 -2.83
CA GLU A 60 6.99 5.44 -3.56
C GLU A 60 8.40 5.79 -3.08
N VAL A 61 9.25 6.23 -3.99
CA VAL A 61 10.64 6.63 -3.67
C VAL A 61 10.83 8.10 -3.96
N GLY A 62 11.12 8.86 -2.91
CA GLY A 62 11.42 10.28 -2.95
C GLY A 62 12.88 10.59 -2.66
N VAL A 63 13.34 11.77 -3.06
CA VAL A 63 14.66 12.27 -2.63
C VAL A 63 14.72 12.48 -1.12
N ASP A 64 13.58 12.80 -0.50
CA ASP A 64 13.38 12.89 0.93
C ASP A 64 11.97 12.42 1.32
N LYS A 65 11.65 12.51 2.61
CA LYS A 65 10.34 12.15 3.18
C LYS A 65 9.18 12.93 2.54
N LEU A 66 9.36 14.22 2.27
CA LEU A 66 8.31 15.08 1.78
C LEU A 66 8.03 14.80 0.30
N ASP A 67 9.07 14.56 -0.49
CA ASP A 67 8.96 14.14 -1.89
C ASP A 67 8.25 12.77 -2.01
N ALA A 68 8.61 11.80 -1.17
CA ALA A 68 7.96 10.49 -1.15
C ALA A 68 6.45 10.61 -0.81
N LEU A 69 6.09 11.46 0.16
CA LEU A 69 4.69 11.73 0.51
C LEU A 69 3.92 12.42 -0.62
N LYS A 70 4.55 13.37 -1.33
CA LYS A 70 3.91 14.05 -2.47
C LYS A 70 3.61 13.07 -3.60
N LYS A 71 4.57 12.21 -3.95
CA LYS A 71 4.37 11.14 -4.94
C LYS A 71 3.26 10.17 -4.53
N MET A 72 3.24 9.77 -3.26
CA MET A 72 2.16 8.92 -2.73
C MET A 72 0.80 9.60 -2.81
N TYR A 73 0.76 10.91 -2.53
CA TYR A 73 -0.47 11.69 -2.66
C TYR A 73 -0.95 11.76 -4.12
N GLU A 74 -0.06 12.00 -5.08
CA GLU A 74 -0.38 11.98 -6.52
C GLU A 74 -0.86 10.59 -6.97
N TYR A 75 -0.27 9.51 -6.43
CA TYR A 75 -0.71 8.15 -6.66
C TYR A 75 -2.17 7.96 -6.21
N VAL A 76 -2.50 8.27 -4.95
CA VAL A 76 -3.87 8.02 -4.42
C VAL A 76 -4.95 8.86 -5.13
N GLN A 77 -4.57 9.97 -5.76
CA GLN A 77 -5.51 10.77 -6.54
C GLN A 77 -5.85 10.15 -7.91
N SER A 78 -4.99 9.30 -8.47
CA SER A 78 -5.13 8.79 -9.85
C SER A 78 -5.12 7.27 -9.98
N TYR A 79 -4.94 6.53 -8.88
CA TYR A 79 -4.72 5.08 -8.94
C TYR A 79 -5.92 4.28 -9.50
N LYS A 80 -7.15 4.76 -9.30
CA LYS A 80 -8.36 4.07 -9.79
C LYS A 80 -8.43 4.04 -11.32
N ASP A 81 -7.89 5.06 -11.98
CA ASP A 81 -7.93 5.21 -13.43
C ASP A 81 -6.71 4.57 -14.10
N LYS A 82 -5.57 4.52 -13.39
CA LYS A 82 -4.30 4.01 -13.92
C LYS A 82 -4.09 2.51 -13.70
N TYR A 83 -4.70 1.94 -12.67
CA TYR A 83 -4.44 0.57 -12.26
C TYR A 83 -5.68 -0.30 -12.32
N SER A 84 -5.50 -1.47 -12.91
CA SER A 84 -6.50 -2.52 -12.95
C SER A 84 -6.78 -3.07 -11.55
N SER A 85 -8.01 -3.53 -11.34
CA SER A 85 -8.39 -4.22 -10.11
C SER A 85 -8.18 -5.73 -10.28
N TYR A 86 -7.56 -6.36 -9.29
CA TYR A 86 -7.37 -7.80 -9.20
C TYR A 86 -8.08 -8.34 -7.98
N THR A 87 -8.72 -9.50 -8.13
CA THR A 87 -9.23 -10.33 -7.03
C THR A 87 -8.29 -11.52 -6.87
N ILE A 88 -7.78 -11.73 -5.67
CA ILE A 88 -6.88 -12.84 -5.35
C ILE A 88 -7.52 -13.69 -4.25
N GLN A 89 -7.61 -15.00 -4.51
CA GLN A 89 -8.02 -15.98 -3.50
C GLN A 89 -6.81 -16.76 -3.01
N TRP A 90 -6.63 -16.82 -1.69
CA TRP A 90 -5.41 -17.34 -1.09
C TRP A 90 -5.66 -17.90 0.31
N ILE A 91 -4.76 -18.76 0.79
CA ILE A 91 -4.76 -19.31 2.16
C ILE A 91 -3.37 -19.12 2.75
N ALA A 92 -3.30 -18.71 4.02
CA ALA A 92 -2.06 -18.71 4.79
C ALA A 92 -1.69 -20.15 5.19
N LYS A 93 -0.40 -20.49 5.19
CA LYS A 93 0.07 -21.83 5.56
C LYS A 93 -0.35 -22.17 7.00
N GLY A 94 -1.07 -23.26 7.16
CA GLY A 94 -1.60 -23.69 8.47
C GLY A 94 -2.96 -23.08 8.82
N ASP A 95 -3.49 -22.21 7.96
CA ASP A 95 -4.87 -21.73 8.02
C ASP A 95 -5.78 -22.66 7.20
N ASN A 96 -7.07 -22.69 7.56
CA ASN A 96 -8.12 -23.42 6.86
C ASN A 96 -9.16 -22.47 6.23
N GLU A 97 -9.02 -21.16 6.40
CA GLU A 97 -9.91 -20.14 5.83
C GLU A 97 -9.39 -19.66 4.47
N LEU A 98 -10.27 -19.72 3.44
CA LEU A 98 -10.02 -19.11 2.13
C LEU A 98 -10.24 -17.59 2.21
N HIS A 99 -9.17 -16.83 2.06
CA HIS A 99 -9.20 -15.38 2.01
C HIS A 99 -9.45 -14.87 0.58
N THR A 100 -10.22 -13.79 0.45
CA THR A 100 -10.40 -13.07 -0.81
C THR A 100 -9.95 -11.62 -0.61
N SER A 101 -8.89 -11.22 -1.31
CA SER A 101 -8.31 -9.89 -1.22
C SER A 101 -8.38 -9.17 -2.56
N TYR A 102 -8.52 -7.85 -2.52
CA TYR A 102 -8.61 -6.99 -3.71
C TYR A 102 -7.41 -6.06 -3.79
N PHE A 103 -6.78 -6.00 -4.95
CA PHE A 103 -5.59 -5.18 -5.19
C PHE A 103 -5.81 -4.27 -6.41
N ARG A 104 -5.23 -3.08 -6.36
CA ARG A 104 -5.03 -2.23 -7.54
C ARG A 104 -3.57 -2.33 -7.94
N ALA A 105 -3.32 -2.80 -9.15
CA ALA A 105 -1.98 -3.11 -9.64
C ALA A 105 -1.87 -2.91 -11.14
N SER A 106 -0.64 -2.75 -11.62
CA SER A 106 -0.31 -2.56 -13.03
C SER A 106 -0.43 -3.87 -13.82
N ASN A 107 -0.16 -4.99 -13.17
CA ASN A 107 -0.26 -6.33 -13.72
C ASN A 107 -0.39 -7.36 -12.57
N MET A 108 -0.50 -8.64 -12.94
CA MET A 108 -0.63 -9.74 -11.98
C MET A 108 0.57 -9.88 -11.02
N TYR A 109 1.80 -9.65 -11.50
CA TYR A 109 2.99 -9.76 -10.65
C TYR A 109 3.00 -8.68 -9.57
N ASP A 110 2.69 -7.43 -9.93
CA ASP A 110 2.54 -6.33 -8.98
C ASP A 110 1.42 -6.61 -7.95
N ALA A 111 0.31 -7.22 -8.37
CA ALA A 111 -0.74 -7.62 -7.43
C ALA A 111 -0.25 -8.69 -6.43
N LEU A 112 0.57 -9.64 -6.89
CA LEU A 112 1.17 -10.67 -6.05
C LEU A 112 2.25 -10.09 -5.12
N ASP A 113 3.10 -9.19 -5.60
CA ASP A 113 4.10 -8.50 -4.78
C ASP A 113 3.43 -7.77 -3.61
N LYS A 114 2.27 -7.14 -3.86
CA LYS A 114 1.47 -6.50 -2.80
C LYS A 114 0.90 -7.49 -1.80
N LEU A 115 0.47 -8.67 -2.25
CA LEU A 115 -0.01 -9.75 -1.38
C LEU A 115 1.11 -10.31 -0.48
N TYR A 116 2.29 -10.54 -1.06
CA TYR A 116 3.43 -11.13 -0.35
C TYR A 116 4.24 -10.13 0.47
N TYR A 117 3.89 -8.85 0.45
CA TYR A 117 4.64 -7.83 1.16
C TYR A 117 4.84 -8.17 2.65
N GLY A 118 6.10 -8.17 3.09
CA GLY A 118 6.49 -8.51 4.46
C GLY A 118 6.34 -10.01 4.83
N ARG A 119 6.09 -10.89 3.84
CA ARG A 119 5.88 -12.33 4.05
C ARG A 119 6.83 -13.16 3.18
N ASP A 120 7.12 -14.37 3.63
CA ASP A 120 7.81 -15.36 2.80
C ASP A 120 6.82 -15.96 1.80
N ILE A 121 7.22 -16.10 0.53
CA ILE A 121 6.35 -16.58 -0.55
C ILE A 121 5.78 -17.99 -0.28
N ASN A 122 6.50 -18.82 0.49
CA ASN A 122 6.10 -20.19 0.85
C ASN A 122 5.08 -20.23 1.99
N THR A 123 4.68 -19.06 2.53
CA THR A 123 3.68 -18.96 3.60
C THR A 123 2.26 -18.72 3.09
N ILE A 124 2.07 -18.50 1.79
CA ILE A 124 0.76 -18.30 1.18
C ILE A 124 0.60 -19.26 -0.01
N THR A 125 -0.57 -19.92 -0.08
CA THR A 125 -0.99 -20.64 -1.29
C THR A 125 -2.02 -19.78 -2.03
N VAL A 126 -1.73 -19.41 -3.27
CA VAL A 126 -2.65 -18.66 -4.14
C VAL A 126 -3.42 -19.63 -5.02
N PHE A 127 -4.75 -19.55 -4.97
CA PHE A 127 -5.66 -20.39 -5.76
C PHE A 127 -6.06 -19.73 -7.08
N SER A 128 -6.29 -18.42 -7.07
CA SER A 128 -6.71 -17.68 -8.25
C SER A 128 -6.23 -16.24 -8.20
N VAL A 129 -5.93 -15.70 -9.38
CA VAL A 129 -5.71 -14.28 -9.60
C VAL A 129 -6.56 -13.87 -10.80
N VAL A 130 -7.55 -13.02 -10.56
CA VAL A 130 -8.53 -12.61 -11.56
C VAL A 130 -8.42 -11.12 -11.80
N LEU A 131 -8.21 -10.72 -13.06
CA LEU A 131 -8.36 -9.33 -13.49
C LEU A 131 -9.85 -9.00 -13.54
N ASN A 132 -10.28 -8.02 -12.74
CA ASN A 132 -11.67 -7.59 -12.70
C ASN A 132 -11.95 -6.72 -13.94
N PRO A 133 -13.03 -6.98 -14.69
CA PRO A 133 -13.41 -6.19 -15.85
C PRO A 133 -13.70 -4.74 -15.44
N VAL A 134 -13.26 -3.80 -16.27
CA VAL A 134 -13.60 -2.38 -16.12
C VAL A 134 -14.98 -2.18 -16.77
N ALA A 135 -15.95 -1.69 -15.99
CA ALA A 135 -17.26 -1.31 -16.51
C ALA A 135 -17.20 0.04 -17.24
#